data_AF-A0AAU2TW28-F1
#
_entry.id   AF-A0AAU2TW28-F1
#
_cell.length_a   1.000
_cell.length_b   1.000
_cell.length_c   1.000
_cell.angle_alpha   90.00
_cell.angle_beta   90.00
_cell.angle_gamma   90.00
#
_symmetry.space_group_name_H-M   'P 1'
#
loop_
_entity.id
_entity.type
_entity.pdbx_description
1 polymer ?
#
loop_
_entity_poly.entity_id
_entity_poly.type
_entity_poly.pdbx_seq_one_letter_code
_entity_poly.pdbx_strand_id
1 'polypeptide(L)'
;MAALRRLFGPRDRAPRPEAAPGHSLSPDLDDCRRELARWQRHADSFERELTRVSFERAHLLAWLAALHPSSAVVTPAVGAGPDGTHLLRLVAGGRQLSWRLLPRDIPLFAHVPYTERATVHGQRDGPTVVEQAAHIRGHTRLLALEGTLFAGPAERRPQARSTEH
;
A
#
# COMPACT_ATOMS: atom_id res chain seq x y z
N MET A 1 -67.36 15.26 -75.50
CA MET A 1 -65.98 15.58 -75.90
C MET A 1 -65.03 14.80 -75.00
N ALA A 2 -64.19 13.97 -75.61
CA ALA A 2 -63.46 12.88 -75.00
C ALA A 2 -62.04 13.25 -74.54
N ALA A 3 -61.51 12.40 -73.64
CA ALA A 3 -60.11 12.01 -73.41
C ALA A 3 -59.12 13.10 -72.93
N LEU A 4 -58.14 12.83 -72.05
CA LEU A 4 -57.31 11.63 -71.95
C LEU A 4 -57.01 11.21 -70.50
N ARG A 5 -57.17 9.90 -70.26
CA ARG A 5 -56.43 9.16 -69.24
C ARG A 5 -54.95 9.09 -69.65
N ARG A 6 -54.04 9.30 -68.69
CA ARG A 6 -52.71 8.67 -68.70
C ARG A 6 -52.57 7.75 -67.50
N LEU A 7 -51.96 6.62 -67.83
CA LEU A 7 -51.91 5.36 -67.13
C LEU A 7 -50.84 5.33 -66.03
N PHE A 8 -51.17 4.61 -64.96
CA PHE A 8 -50.32 3.71 -64.16
C PHE A 8 -48.88 4.12 -63.81
N GLY A 9 -48.61 4.16 -62.50
CA GLY A 9 -47.30 3.93 -61.93
C GLY A 9 -47.40 3.57 -60.45
N PRO A 10 -47.38 2.28 -60.07
CA PRO A 10 -47.41 1.86 -58.67
C PRO A 10 -45.98 1.80 -58.13
N ARG A 11 -45.73 2.47 -57.02
CA ARG A 11 -44.97 1.91 -55.88
C ARG A 11 -44.88 2.98 -54.81
N ASP A 12 -45.49 2.68 -53.67
CA ASP A 12 -44.99 3.11 -52.37
C ASP A 12 -43.47 2.96 -52.36
N ARG A 13 -42.77 4.07 -52.57
CA ARG A 13 -41.37 4.15 -52.18
C ARG A 13 -41.40 4.58 -50.73
N ALA A 14 -41.64 3.60 -49.87
CA ALA A 14 -41.28 3.71 -48.46
C ALA A 14 -39.88 4.35 -48.39
N PRO A 15 -39.65 5.34 -47.51
CA PRO A 15 -38.30 5.81 -47.26
C PRO A 15 -37.49 4.56 -46.90
N ARG A 16 -36.53 4.22 -47.77
CA ARG A 16 -35.51 3.25 -47.49
C ARG A 16 -34.98 3.65 -46.12
N PRO A 17 -34.99 2.77 -45.10
CA PRO A 17 -34.20 3.06 -43.92
C PRO A 17 -32.80 3.25 -44.47
N GLU A 18 -32.29 4.49 -44.42
CA GLU A 18 -30.86 4.70 -44.34
C GLU A 18 -30.43 3.71 -43.26
N ALA A 19 -29.74 2.67 -43.69
CA ALA A 19 -28.98 1.86 -42.77
C ALA A 19 -28.00 2.87 -42.18
N ALA A 20 -28.39 3.46 -41.04
CA ALA A 20 -27.46 4.07 -40.13
C ALA A 20 -26.31 3.07 -40.06
N PRO A 21 -25.06 3.48 -40.31
CA PRO A 21 -23.94 2.56 -40.24
C PRO A 21 -24.01 1.98 -38.84
N GLY A 22 -24.49 0.73 -38.76
CA GLY A 22 -24.52 -0.04 -37.54
C GLY A 22 -23.07 -0.21 -37.19
N HIS A 23 -22.52 0.77 -36.45
CA HIS A 23 -21.35 0.55 -35.64
C HIS A 23 -21.71 -0.69 -34.87
N SER A 24 -21.09 -1.79 -35.27
CA SER A 24 -21.48 -3.11 -34.81
C SER A 24 -21.29 -3.03 -33.30
N LEU A 25 -22.38 -3.01 -32.55
CA LEU A 25 -22.32 -2.86 -31.10
C LEU A 25 -21.57 -4.03 -30.46
N SER A 26 -21.44 -5.16 -31.19
CA SER A 26 -20.72 -6.35 -30.76
C SER A 26 -19.20 -6.14 -30.61
N PRO A 27 -18.43 -5.68 -31.61
CA PRO A 27 -17.01 -5.39 -31.46
C PRO A 27 -16.75 -4.33 -30.38
N ASP A 28 -17.59 -3.29 -30.27
CA ASP A 28 -17.45 -2.28 -29.21
C ASP A 28 -17.65 -2.89 -27.81
N LEU A 29 -18.64 -3.80 -27.64
CA LEU A 29 -18.84 -4.53 -26.39
C LEU A 29 -17.71 -5.51 -26.08
N ASP A 30 -17.16 -6.17 -27.10
CA ASP A 30 -16.03 -7.09 -26.93
C ASP A 30 -14.74 -6.34 -26.60
N ASP A 31 -14.54 -5.15 -27.15
CA ASP A 31 -13.46 -4.24 -26.75
C ASP A 31 -13.63 -3.76 -25.32
N CYS A 32 -14.84 -3.35 -24.92
CA CYS A 32 -15.14 -2.99 -23.53
C CYS A 32 -14.86 -4.15 -22.56
N ARG A 33 -15.22 -5.39 -22.93
CA ARG A 33 -14.93 -6.59 -22.11
C ARG A 33 -13.44 -6.88 -22.03
N ARG A 34 -12.71 -6.75 -23.15
CA ARG A 34 -11.25 -6.91 -23.18
C ARG A 34 -10.57 -5.89 -22.27
N GLU A 35 -11.02 -4.65 -22.32
CA GLU A 35 -10.49 -3.57 -21.50
C GLU A 35 -10.81 -3.77 -20.02
N LEU A 36 -12.04 -4.15 -19.67
CA LEU A 36 -12.42 -4.50 -18.30
C LEU A 36 -11.54 -5.64 -17.75
N ALA A 37 -11.37 -6.72 -18.52
CA ALA A 37 -10.54 -7.85 -18.11
C ALA A 37 -9.07 -7.44 -17.91
N ARG A 38 -8.56 -6.50 -18.73
CA ARG A 38 -7.22 -5.94 -18.55
C ARG A 38 -7.11 -5.14 -17.24
N TRP A 39 -8.07 -4.26 -16.97
CA TRP A 39 -8.09 -3.47 -15.74
C TRP A 39 -8.24 -4.33 -14.49
N GLN A 40 -9.06 -5.37 -14.54
CA GLN A 40 -9.19 -6.37 -13.47
C GLN A 40 -7.86 -7.06 -13.19
N ARG A 41 -7.18 -7.57 -14.22
CA ARG A 41 -5.84 -8.18 -14.05
C ARG A 41 -4.83 -7.21 -13.45
N HIS A 42 -4.89 -5.92 -13.82
CA HIS A 42 -4.02 -4.90 -13.23
C HIS A 42 -4.37 -4.67 -11.76
N ALA A 43 -5.64 -4.52 -11.42
CA ALA A 43 -6.11 -4.38 -10.03
C ALA A 43 -5.67 -5.57 -9.16
N ASP A 44 -5.92 -6.80 -9.62
CA ASP A 44 -5.50 -8.03 -8.91
C ASP A 44 -3.98 -8.08 -8.72
N SER A 45 -3.21 -7.63 -9.71
CA SER A 45 -1.75 -7.55 -9.60
C SER A 45 -1.32 -6.53 -8.55
N PHE A 46 -1.94 -5.36 -8.52
CA PHE A 46 -1.66 -4.34 -7.51
C PHE A 46 -2.05 -4.81 -6.10
N GLU A 47 -3.17 -5.51 -5.95
CA GLU A 47 -3.61 -6.07 -4.66
C GLU A 47 -2.63 -7.12 -4.13
N ARG A 48 -2.12 -7.99 -5.01
CA ARG A 48 -1.08 -8.97 -4.66
C ARG A 48 0.21 -8.29 -4.17
N GLU A 49 0.69 -7.29 -4.91
CA GLU A 49 1.89 -6.54 -4.52
C GLU A 49 1.67 -5.76 -3.22
N LEU A 50 0.52 -5.10 -3.05
CA LEU A 50 0.20 -4.39 -1.82
C LEU A 50 0.13 -5.34 -0.61
N THR A 51 -0.42 -6.54 -0.81
CA THR A 51 -0.47 -7.59 0.22
C THR A 51 0.93 -8.03 0.61
N ARG A 52 1.81 -8.27 -0.36
CA ARG A 52 3.20 -8.64 -0.13
C ARG A 52 3.96 -7.55 0.62
N VAL A 53 3.89 -6.31 0.15
CA VAL A 53 4.54 -5.16 0.79
C VAL A 53 4.02 -4.97 2.22
N SER A 54 2.71 -5.14 2.44
CA SER A 54 2.12 -5.05 3.78
C SER A 54 2.65 -6.14 4.72
N PHE A 55 2.80 -7.36 4.22
CA PHE A 55 3.35 -8.49 4.97
C PHE A 55 4.82 -8.26 5.35
N GLU A 56 5.66 -7.86 4.38
CA GLU A 56 7.08 -7.57 4.62
C GLU A 56 7.23 -6.41 5.62
N ARG A 57 6.43 -5.35 5.46
CA ARG A 57 6.40 -4.22 6.39
C ARG A 57 6.03 -4.64 7.81
N ALA A 58 5.05 -5.53 7.99
CA ALA A 58 4.63 -5.98 9.31
C ALA A 58 5.77 -6.72 10.04
N HIS A 59 6.51 -7.59 9.34
CA HIS A 59 7.66 -8.30 9.91
C HIS A 59 8.80 -7.35 10.28
N LEU A 60 9.11 -6.37 9.43
CA LEU A 60 10.13 -5.37 9.74
C LEU A 60 9.75 -4.52 10.95
N LEU A 61 8.47 -4.17 11.11
CA LEU A 61 8.00 -3.45 12.30
C LEU A 61 8.05 -4.31 13.57
N ALA A 62 7.73 -5.61 13.48
CA ALA A 62 7.84 -6.54 14.60
C ALA A 62 9.30 -6.69 15.06
N TRP A 63 10.21 -6.82 14.09
CA TRP A 63 11.65 -6.84 14.36
C TRP A 63 12.14 -5.52 14.97
N LEU A 64 11.73 -4.37 14.43
CA LEU A 64 12.07 -3.06 14.99
C LEU A 64 11.55 -2.91 16.43
N ALA A 65 10.35 -3.39 16.73
CA ALA A 65 9.81 -3.38 18.09
C ALA A 65 10.65 -4.24 19.05
N ALA A 66 11.15 -5.39 18.58
CA ALA A 66 12.05 -6.25 19.37
C ALA A 66 13.40 -5.57 19.69
N LEU A 67 13.89 -4.68 18.82
CA LEU A 67 15.09 -3.87 19.06
C LEU A 67 14.85 -2.70 20.02
N HIS A 68 13.59 -2.34 20.29
CA HIS A 68 13.19 -1.25 21.18
C HIS A 68 12.30 -1.74 22.35
N PRO A 69 12.75 -2.73 23.15
CA PRO A 69 11.89 -3.37 24.17
C PRO A 69 11.45 -2.41 25.28
N SER A 70 12.20 -1.32 25.52
CA SER A 70 11.89 -0.32 26.55
C SER A 70 10.84 0.71 26.14
N SER A 71 10.54 0.86 24.84
CA SER A 71 9.64 1.91 24.34
C SER A 71 8.51 1.40 23.44
N ALA A 72 8.63 0.19 22.88
CA ALA A 72 7.60 -0.39 22.02
C ALA A 72 6.36 -0.79 22.82
N VAL A 73 5.18 -0.34 22.35
CA VAL A 73 3.86 -0.69 22.88
C VAL A 73 2.84 -0.85 21.76
N VAL A 74 1.91 -1.78 21.92
CA VAL A 74 0.73 -1.90 21.06
C VAL A 74 -0.47 -1.30 21.79
N THR A 75 -1.23 -0.46 21.08
CA THR A 75 -2.42 0.23 21.60
C THR A 75 -3.58 0.11 20.60
N PRO A 76 -4.84 0.08 21.04
CA PRO A 76 -5.97 0.23 20.11
C PRO A 76 -5.94 1.63 19.47
N ALA A 77 -6.31 1.76 18.20
CA ALA A 77 -6.50 3.07 17.61
C ALA A 77 -7.74 3.76 18.21
N VAL A 78 -7.66 5.08 18.41
CA VAL A 78 -8.77 5.86 18.98
C VAL A 78 -10.01 5.72 18.09
N GLY A 79 -11.15 5.36 18.69
CA GLY A 79 -12.42 5.20 17.99
C GLY A 79 -12.55 3.91 17.17
N ALA A 80 -11.57 3.00 17.25
CA ALA A 80 -11.69 1.69 16.65
C ALA A 80 -12.48 0.76 17.60
N GLY A 81 -13.44 -0.01 17.07
CA GLY A 81 -14.21 -0.99 17.83
C GLY A 81 -13.37 -2.18 18.33
N PRO A 82 -13.99 -3.24 18.87
CA PRO A 82 -13.28 -4.41 19.42
C PRO A 82 -12.40 -5.14 18.38
N ASP A 83 -12.76 -5.10 17.09
CA ASP A 83 -11.93 -5.59 15.96
C ASP A 83 -11.12 -4.47 15.29
N GLY A 84 -10.81 -3.45 16.08
CA GLY A 84 -10.26 -2.19 15.63
C GLY A 84 -8.86 -2.28 15.03
N THR A 85 -8.53 -1.29 14.21
CA THR A 85 -7.13 -1.06 13.83
C THR A 85 -6.30 -0.80 15.08
N HIS A 86 -5.15 -1.43 15.19
CA HIS A 86 -4.22 -1.21 16.30
C HIS A 86 -3.05 -0.33 15.85
N LEU A 87 -2.33 0.23 16.81
CA LEU A 87 -1.15 1.06 16.59
C LEU A 87 0.03 0.45 17.34
N LEU A 88 1.12 0.18 16.61
CA LEU A 88 2.45 0.09 17.20
C LEU A 88 2.92 1.51 17.48
N ARG A 89 3.38 1.77 18.71
CA ARG A 89 4.07 3.00 19.09
C ARG A 89 5.43 2.62 19.64
N LEU A 90 6.46 3.39 19.28
CA LEU A 90 7.78 3.29 19.90
C LEU A 90 8.46 4.65 19.85
N VAL A 91 9.52 4.82 20.64
CA VAL A 91 10.34 6.03 20.62
C VAL A 91 11.69 5.71 19.98
N ALA A 92 12.05 6.48 18.95
CA ALA A 92 13.34 6.40 18.27
C ALA A 92 13.84 7.82 17.95
N GLY A 93 15.12 8.10 18.22
CA GLY A 93 15.70 9.44 18.08
C GLY A 93 14.95 10.50 18.91
N GLY A 94 14.46 10.15 20.09
CA GLY A 94 13.74 11.05 20.99
C GLY A 94 12.31 11.43 20.56
N ARG A 95 11.79 10.88 19.45
CA ARG A 95 10.39 11.10 19.02
C ARG A 95 9.58 9.82 19.02
N GLN A 96 8.32 9.94 19.39
CA GLN A 96 7.34 8.86 19.26
C GLN A 96 6.97 8.69 17.79
N LEU A 97 7.05 7.46 17.31
CA LEU A 97 6.63 7.01 15.99
C LEU A 97 5.43 6.08 16.15
N SER A 98 4.52 6.11 15.19
CA SER A 98 3.32 5.29 15.21
C SER A 98 3.01 4.67 13.85
N TRP A 99 2.52 3.44 13.87
CA TRP A 99 2.12 2.73 12.65
C TRP A 99 0.85 1.94 12.89
N ARG A 100 -0.07 2.02 11.93
CA ARG A 100 -1.25 1.15 11.90
C ARG A 100 -0.84 -0.29 11.63
N LEU A 101 -1.45 -1.18 12.40
CA LEU A 101 -1.34 -2.63 12.31
C LEU A 101 -2.70 -3.19 11.89
N LEU A 102 -2.68 -4.12 10.93
CA LEU A 102 -3.88 -4.87 10.59
C LEU A 102 -4.11 -5.96 11.64
N PRO A 103 -5.38 -6.32 11.93
CA PRO A 103 -5.70 -7.35 12.92
C PRO A 103 -4.95 -8.68 12.72
N ARG A 104 -4.77 -9.10 11.46
CA ARG A 104 -4.04 -10.34 11.11
C ARG A 104 -2.55 -10.31 11.49
N ASP A 105 -1.95 -9.13 11.63
CA ASP A 105 -0.51 -8.98 11.87
C ASP A 105 -0.20 -8.83 13.38
N ILE A 106 -1.22 -8.62 14.22
CA ILE A 106 -1.08 -8.46 15.68
C ILE A 106 -0.31 -9.62 16.34
N PRO A 107 -0.52 -10.90 15.97
CA PRO A 107 0.24 -12.00 16.56
C PRO A 107 1.76 -11.89 16.41
N LEU A 108 2.27 -11.16 15.39
CA LEU A 108 3.71 -10.93 15.22
C LEU A 108 4.32 -10.06 16.34
N PHE A 109 3.48 -9.37 17.10
CA PHE A 109 3.87 -8.45 18.18
C PHE A 109 3.62 -9.05 19.57
N ALA A 110 3.49 -10.37 19.70
CA ALA A 110 3.23 -11.04 20.99
C ALA A 110 4.28 -10.73 22.07
N HIS A 111 5.50 -10.35 21.67
CA HIS A 111 6.58 -9.91 22.57
C HIS A 111 6.47 -8.45 23.03
N VAL A 112 5.55 -7.67 22.46
CA VAL A 112 5.38 -6.25 22.74
C VAL A 112 4.23 -6.07 23.74
N PRO A 113 4.42 -5.30 24.83
CA PRO A 113 3.34 -5.02 25.77
C PRO A 113 2.12 -4.39 25.09
N TYR A 114 0.95 -4.95 25.38
CA TYR A 114 -0.34 -4.38 24.98
C TYR A 114 -0.86 -3.45 26.07
N THR A 115 -1.28 -2.24 25.68
CA THR A 115 -1.85 -1.26 26.62
C THR A 115 -3.20 -0.75 26.11
N GLU A 116 -4.27 -1.02 26.89
CA GLU A 116 -5.63 -0.55 26.60
C GLU A 116 -5.78 0.97 26.81
N ARG A 117 -4.98 1.52 27.73
CA ARG A 117 -4.96 2.95 27.98
C ARG A 117 -4.19 3.63 26.84
N ALA A 118 -4.93 4.23 25.91
CA ALA A 118 -4.52 5.53 25.41
C ALA A 118 -4.37 6.39 26.67
N THR A 119 -3.14 6.63 27.13
CA THR A 119 -2.90 7.61 28.18
C THR A 119 -3.39 8.94 27.62
N VAL A 120 -4.65 9.25 27.96
CA VAL A 120 -5.17 10.59 28.14
C VAL A 120 -4.07 11.29 28.90
N HIS A 121 -3.33 12.16 28.22
CA HIS A 121 -2.62 13.35 28.69
C HIS A 121 -1.79 13.85 27.48
N GLY A 122 -2.48 14.55 26.57
CA GLY A 122 -1.83 15.61 25.79
C GLY A 122 -1.27 15.33 24.40
N GLN A 123 -1.35 14.13 23.81
CA GLN A 123 -0.89 13.94 22.42
C GLN A 123 -2.03 14.10 21.41
N ARG A 124 -2.51 15.34 21.31
CA ARG A 124 -3.34 15.84 20.22
C ARG A 124 -2.40 16.02 19.02
N ASP A 125 -2.59 15.21 17.98
CA ASP A 125 -1.77 15.09 16.78
C ASP A 125 -0.37 14.47 16.99
N GLY A 126 -0.30 13.15 16.84
CA GLY A 126 0.97 12.48 16.51
C GLY A 126 1.53 13.00 15.19
N PRO A 127 2.84 12.84 14.93
CA PRO A 127 3.45 13.35 13.69
C PRO A 127 2.72 12.81 12.48
N THR A 128 2.50 13.67 11.48
CA THR A 128 1.95 13.24 10.20
C THR A 128 2.87 12.17 9.59
N VAL A 129 2.34 11.33 8.67
CA VAL A 129 3.14 10.31 7.98
C VAL A 129 4.39 10.93 7.33
N VAL A 130 4.27 12.15 6.82
CA VAL A 130 5.36 12.89 6.17
C VAL A 130 6.42 13.33 7.19
N GLU A 131 6.02 13.91 8.33
CA GLU A 131 6.93 14.32 9.40
C GLU A 131 7.65 13.13 10.03
N GLN A 132 6.91 12.04 10.26
CA GLN A 132 7.47 10.79 10.76
C GLN A 132 8.52 10.24 9.77
N ALA A 133 8.23 10.23 8.47
CA ALA A 133 9.17 9.78 7.46
C ALA A 133 10.42 10.68 7.39
N ALA A 134 10.26 11.99 7.50
CA ALA A 134 11.38 12.93 7.54
C ALA A 134 12.28 12.70 8.77
N HIS A 135 11.66 12.50 9.94
CA HIS A 135 12.37 12.16 11.17
C HIS A 135 13.15 10.84 11.03
N ILE A 136 12.50 9.77 10.53
CA ILE A 136 13.15 8.46 10.33
C ILE A 136 14.36 8.60 9.40
N ARG A 137 14.23 9.32 8.27
CA ARG A 137 15.36 9.55 7.34
C ARG A 137 16.51 10.28 8.02
N GLY A 138 16.21 11.36 8.76
CA GLY A 138 17.23 12.12 9.49
C GLY A 138 17.93 11.28 10.55
N HIS A 139 17.17 10.57 11.39
CA HIS A 139 17.71 9.74 12.44
C HIS A 139 18.54 8.56 11.90
N THR A 140 18.06 7.90 10.84
CA THR A 140 18.81 6.81 10.18
C THR A 140 20.16 7.31 9.64
N ARG A 141 20.18 8.51 9.05
CA ARG A 141 21.43 9.13 8.59
C ARG A 141 22.41 9.39 9.74
N LEU A 142 21.91 9.88 10.88
CA LEU A 142 22.74 10.11 12.07
C LEU A 142 23.33 8.80 12.60
N LEU A 143 22.52 7.74 12.75
CA LEU A 143 22.97 6.42 13.20
C LEU A 143 24.03 5.82 12.26
N ALA A 144 23.85 5.97 10.94
CA ALA A 144 24.83 5.50 9.96
C ALA A 144 26.18 6.22 10.09
N LEU A 145 26.16 7.54 10.32
CA LEU A 145 27.38 8.32 10.54
C LEU A 145 28.04 7.97 11.88
N GLU A 146 27.26 7.81 12.95
CA GLU A 146 27.77 7.40 14.26
C GLU A 146 28.47 6.04 14.17
N GLY A 147 27.86 5.07 13.48
CA GLY A 147 28.48 3.77 13.20
C GLY A 147 29.82 3.90 12.47
N THR A 148 29.98 4.84 11.55
CA THR A 148 31.27 5.07 10.86
C THR A 148 32.31 5.79 11.71
N LEU A 149 31.88 6.66 12.62
CA LEU A 149 32.78 7.45 13.47
C LEU A 149 33.29 6.65 14.67
N PHE A 150 32.47 5.72 15.18
CA PHE A 150 32.79 4.88 16.35
C PHE A 150 33.19 3.45 15.98
N ALA A 151 33.08 3.04 14.71
CA ALA A 151 33.82 1.89 14.21
C ALA A 151 35.31 2.24 14.13
N GLY A 152 36.03 2.04 15.24
CA GLY A 152 37.49 2.11 15.27
C GLY A 152 38.10 1.21 14.18
N PRO A 153 39.35 1.49 13.73
CA PRO A 153 39.99 0.66 12.72
C PRO A 153 39.99 -0.78 13.23
N ALA A 154 39.25 -1.64 12.54
CA ALA A 154 39.18 -3.06 12.86
C ALA A 154 40.61 -3.55 13.06
N GLU A 155 40.90 -3.96 14.29
CA GLU A 155 42.19 -4.45 14.73
C GLU A 155 42.62 -5.53 13.74
N ARG A 156 43.54 -5.19 12.82
CA ARG A 156 44.22 -6.18 11.99
C ARG A 156 45.04 -7.01 12.96
N ARG A 157 44.42 -8.04 13.56
CA ARG A 157 45.16 -9.08 14.22
C ARG A 157 46.13 -9.66 13.19
N PRO A 158 47.45 -9.59 13.43
CA PRO A 158 48.40 -10.24 12.55
C PRO A 158 48.08 -11.74 12.58
N GLN A 159 47.87 -12.33 11.41
CA GLN A 159 47.88 -13.78 11.27
C GLN A 159 49.24 -14.26 11.74
N ALA A 160 49.29 -14.85 12.94
CA ALA A 160 50.46 -15.57 13.40
C ALA A 160 50.70 -16.71 12.41
N ARG A 161 51.80 -16.60 11.65
CA ARG A 161 52.29 -17.67 10.79
C ARG A 161 52.61 -18.86 11.70
N SER A 162 51.89 -19.96 11.57
CA SER A 162 52.35 -21.26 12.04
C SER A 162 53.61 -21.62 11.27
N THR A 163 54.77 -21.49 11.91
CA THR A 163 55.98 -22.21 11.50
C THR A 163 55.94 -23.56 12.20
N GLU A 164 55.58 -24.59 11.45
CA GLU A 164 55.69 -25.99 11.87
C GLU A 164 57.17 -26.42 11.85
N HIS A 165 57.54 -27.22 12.86
CA HIS A 165 58.80 -27.92 13.01
C HIS A 165 58.62 -29.40 12.66
#